data_AF-A0A3B5BBC1-F1
#
_entry.id   AF-A0A3B5BBC1-F1
#
_cell.length_a   1.000
_cell.length_b   1.000
_cell.length_c   1.000
_cell.angle_alpha   90.00
_cell.angle_beta   90.00
_cell.angle_gamma   90.00
#
_symmetry.space_group_name_H-M   'P 1'
#
loop_
_entity.id
_entity.type
_entity.pdbx_description
1 polymer ?
#
loop_
_entity_poly.entity_id
_entity_poly.type
_entity_poly.pdbx_seq_one_letter_code
_entity_poly.pdbx_strand_id
1 'polypeptide(L)'
;IDRALIDSVQPPNHSQPPVNGKKTKQHSDLFEINHIRTIYHMFIAVLIIFFLSTLTVDYIDQGRLVLEFDLLFFAFGKLGTVTWAWIIMFVYTLCVPYYTLVLWGSLYHNFPSKLGLSLGTGLLLSAIQTCVLGLFPVYVVIHYQLPPASRFIVILEQIRFLMKTYSFIRETTPVIMKNTPKEGESPRFPTFSSYLYFLFCPTLIYRESYPR
;
A
#
# COMPACT_ATOMS: atom_id res chain seq x y z
N ILE A 1 28.38 -41.16 27.61
CA ILE A 1 26.98 -41.42 27.19
C ILE A 1 26.02 -40.57 28.04
N ASP A 2 26.23 -40.44 29.36
CA ASP A 2 25.41 -39.54 30.20
C ASP A 2 25.57 -38.02 29.97
N ARG A 3 26.66 -37.53 29.39
CA ARG A 3 26.77 -36.11 29.02
C ARG A 3 26.03 -35.73 27.73
N ALA A 4 25.67 -36.69 26.89
CA ALA A 4 24.96 -36.43 25.63
C ALA A 4 23.43 -36.49 25.79
N LEU A 5 22.93 -36.98 26.92
CA LEU A 5 21.49 -37.07 27.23
C LEU A 5 20.96 -35.90 28.07
N ILE A 6 21.84 -35.03 28.59
CA ILE A 6 21.44 -33.84 29.37
C ILE A 6 21.16 -32.65 28.45
N ASP A 7 21.79 -32.58 27.28
CA ASP A 7 21.58 -31.50 26.29
C ASP A 7 20.27 -31.65 25.49
N SER A 8 19.54 -32.77 25.61
CA SER A 8 18.26 -32.99 24.92
C SER A 8 17.01 -32.59 25.72
N VAL A 9 17.16 -32.13 26.97
CA VAL A 9 16.03 -31.80 27.87
C VAL A 9 16.03 -30.32 28.28
N GLN A 10 16.47 -29.42 27.39
CA GLN A 10 16.33 -27.98 27.60
C GLN A 10 15.37 -27.39 26.54
N PRO A 11 14.24 -26.78 26.93
CA PRO A 11 13.31 -26.17 25.98
C PRO A 11 13.98 -24.98 25.26
N PRO A 12 13.66 -24.73 23.98
CA PRO A 12 14.31 -23.68 23.22
C PRO A 12 13.93 -22.32 23.80
N ASN A 13 14.90 -21.68 24.44
CA ASN A 13 14.83 -20.30 24.89
C ASN A 13 14.92 -19.39 23.64
N HIS A 14 13.80 -19.23 22.94
CA HIS A 14 13.71 -18.34 21.78
C HIS A 14 13.41 -16.91 22.25
N SER A 15 14.29 -16.36 23.09
CA SER A 15 14.47 -14.92 23.24
C SER A 15 15.14 -14.41 21.96
N GLN A 16 14.32 -14.17 20.92
CA GLN A 16 14.76 -13.40 19.77
C GLN A 16 15.21 -12.01 20.27
N PRO A 17 16.46 -11.57 20.01
CA PRO A 17 16.81 -10.17 20.20
C PRO A 17 15.97 -9.34 19.22
N PRO A 18 15.60 -8.10 19.57
CA PRO A 18 14.84 -7.25 18.66
C PRO A 18 15.66 -7.09 17.38
N VAL A 19 15.08 -7.48 16.25
CA VAL A 19 15.58 -7.16 14.91
C VAL A 19 15.41 -5.66 14.72
N ASN A 20 16.27 -4.89 15.38
CA ASN A 20 16.49 -3.48 15.15
C ASN A 20 17.59 -3.34 14.10
N GLY A 21 17.29 -3.83 12.90
CA GLY A 21 18.02 -3.48 11.71
C GLY A 21 17.19 -2.43 10.99
N LYS A 22 17.64 -1.17 11.02
CA LYS A 22 17.39 -0.28 9.89
C LYS A 22 17.89 -1.04 8.66
N LYS A 23 16.98 -1.72 7.95
CA LYS A 23 17.21 -2.17 6.58
C LYS A 23 17.20 -0.90 5.73
N THR A 24 18.25 -0.11 5.85
CA THR A 24 18.64 0.83 4.79
C THR A 24 18.62 0.02 3.50
N LYS A 25 17.96 0.60 2.49
CA LYS A 25 17.47 -0.11 1.32
C LYS A 25 18.59 -0.98 0.74
N GLN A 26 18.39 -2.29 0.69
CA GLN A 26 19.36 -3.26 0.16
C GLN A 26 19.83 -2.91 -1.26
N HIS A 27 19.03 -2.14 -2.02
CA HIS A 27 19.44 -1.55 -3.30
C HIS A 27 20.56 -0.51 -3.15
N SER A 28 20.50 0.42 -2.19
CA SER A 28 21.55 1.45 -2.01
C SER A 28 22.89 0.84 -1.62
N ASP A 29 22.88 -0.21 -0.81
CA ASP A 29 24.10 -0.90 -0.38
C ASP A 29 24.65 -1.79 -1.51
N LEU A 30 23.79 -2.33 -2.39
CA LEU A 30 24.21 -3.08 -3.59
C LEU A 30 24.81 -2.15 -4.68
N PHE A 31 24.33 -0.90 -4.76
CA PHE A 31 24.88 0.17 -5.61
C PHE A 31 26.29 0.62 -5.20
N GLU A 32 26.74 0.22 -4.00
CA GLU A 32 28.09 0.48 -3.50
C GLU A 32 29.14 -0.46 -4.12
N ILE A 33 28.71 -1.58 -4.70
CA ILE A 33 29.59 -2.45 -5.48
C ILE A 33 29.90 -1.75 -6.81
N ASN A 34 31.18 -1.42 -7.03
CA ASN A 34 31.67 -0.67 -8.20
C ASN A 34 31.14 -1.18 -9.55
N HIS A 35 30.88 -2.48 -9.67
CA HIS A 35 30.32 -3.10 -10.87
C HIS A 35 28.88 -2.64 -11.19
N ILE A 36 28.01 -2.48 -10.20
CA ILE A 36 26.60 -2.09 -10.41
C ILE A 36 26.48 -0.59 -10.65
N ARG A 37 27.31 0.23 -10.00
CA ARG A 37 27.43 1.66 -10.29
C ARG A 37 27.83 1.91 -11.75
N THR A 38 28.77 1.12 -12.26
CA THR A 38 29.23 1.24 -13.65
C THR A 38 28.09 0.89 -14.63
N ILE A 39 27.36 -0.21 -14.39
CA ILE A 39 26.20 -0.60 -15.19
C ILE A 39 25.12 0.51 -15.17
N TYR A 40 24.87 1.14 -14.03
CA TYR A 40 23.91 2.25 -13.94
C TYR A 40 24.31 3.48 -14.75
N HIS A 41 25.58 3.89 -14.69
CA HIS A 41 26.08 4.97 -15.54
C HIS A 41 26.05 4.59 -17.03
N MET A 42 26.29 3.32 -17.39
CA MET A 42 26.10 2.84 -18.76
C MET A 42 24.64 2.95 -19.21
N PHE A 43 23.67 2.54 -18.38
CA PHE A 43 22.25 2.70 -18.71
C PHE A 43 21.85 4.17 -18.84
N ILE A 44 22.35 5.05 -17.97
CA ILE A 44 22.12 6.49 -18.11
C ILE A 44 22.71 7.03 -19.40
N ALA A 45 23.96 6.67 -19.73
CA ALA A 45 24.61 7.10 -20.96
C ALA A 45 23.85 6.64 -22.20
N VAL A 46 23.41 5.38 -22.22
CA VAL A 46 22.57 4.82 -23.30
C VAL A 46 21.24 5.57 -23.39
N LEU A 47 20.59 5.88 -22.26
CA LEU A 47 19.34 6.64 -22.25
C LEU A 47 19.53 8.06 -22.78
N ILE A 48 20.61 8.75 -22.39
CA ILE A 48 20.96 10.08 -22.88
C ILE A 48 21.25 10.04 -24.39
N ILE A 49 22.03 9.07 -24.85
CA ILE A 49 22.32 8.90 -26.29
C ILE A 49 21.04 8.61 -27.06
N PHE A 50 20.16 7.74 -26.55
CA PHE A 50 18.87 7.44 -27.18
C PHE A 50 18.01 8.72 -27.28
N PHE A 51 17.90 9.48 -26.20
CA PHE A 51 17.16 10.74 -26.18
C PHE A 51 17.73 11.78 -27.16
N LEU A 52 19.05 11.98 -27.16
CA LEU A 52 19.73 12.88 -28.11
C LEU A 52 19.57 12.41 -29.57
N SER A 53 19.62 11.10 -29.81
CA SER A 53 19.41 10.52 -31.14
C SER A 53 17.99 10.77 -31.63
N THR A 54 16.97 10.55 -30.79
CA THR A 54 15.57 10.87 -31.12
C THR A 54 15.42 12.36 -31.42
N LEU A 55 15.98 13.24 -30.59
CA LEU A 55 15.95 14.69 -30.82
C LEU A 55 16.65 15.12 -32.11
N THR A 56 17.77 14.48 -32.45
CA THR A 56 18.54 14.82 -33.66
C THR A 56 17.77 14.41 -34.91
N VAL A 57 17.18 13.21 -34.92
CA VAL A 57 16.34 12.74 -36.02
C VAL A 57 15.12 13.65 -36.20
N ASP A 58 14.43 13.96 -35.10
CA ASP A 58 13.25 14.84 -35.10
C ASP A 58 13.59 16.27 -35.57
N TYR A 59 14.76 16.80 -35.17
CA TYR A 59 15.26 18.09 -35.65
C TYR A 59 15.57 18.09 -37.15
N ILE A 60 16.15 17.01 -37.68
CA ILE A 60 16.49 16.90 -39.11
C ILE A 60 15.22 16.77 -39.96
N ASP A 61 14.25 15.98 -39.53
CA ASP A 61 13.02 15.72 -40.29
C ASP A 61 12.03 16.90 -40.24
N GLN A 62 11.79 17.50 -39.06
CA GLN A 62 10.79 18.56 -38.90
C GLN A 62 11.38 19.99 -38.92
N GLY A 63 12.69 20.16 -38.80
CA GLY A 63 13.36 21.47 -38.80
C GLY A 63 13.11 22.33 -37.56
N ARG A 64 12.36 21.83 -36.57
CA ARG A 64 12.06 22.50 -35.29
C ARG A 64 12.10 21.45 -34.16
N LEU A 65 12.67 21.80 -33.01
CA LEU A 65 12.63 20.98 -31.79
C LEU A 65 11.22 20.99 -31.18
N VAL A 66 10.25 20.33 -31.84
CA VAL A 66 8.94 20.05 -31.26
C VAL A 66 9.00 18.63 -30.74
N LEU A 67 9.40 18.45 -29.48
CA LEU A 67 9.20 17.15 -28.84
C LEU A 67 7.70 16.83 -28.87
N GLU A 68 7.31 15.88 -29.70
CA GLU A 68 5.96 15.32 -29.75
C GLU A 68 5.69 14.51 -28.48
N PHE A 69 5.51 15.22 -27.37
CA PHE A 69 4.94 14.68 -26.14
C PHE A 69 3.46 14.30 -26.32
N ASP A 70 2.90 14.48 -27.52
CA ASP A 70 1.53 14.12 -27.88
C ASP A 70 1.24 12.65 -27.61
N LEU A 71 2.20 11.74 -27.81
CA LEU A 71 2.03 10.33 -27.42
C LEU A 71 1.86 10.17 -25.90
N LEU A 72 2.62 10.92 -25.10
CA LEU A 72 2.52 10.91 -23.65
C LEU A 72 1.22 11.56 -23.18
N PHE A 73 0.83 12.72 -23.72
CA PHE A 73 -0.45 13.35 -23.42
C PHE A 73 -1.65 12.50 -23.87
N PHE A 74 -1.52 11.79 -24.99
CA PHE A 74 -2.51 10.83 -25.46
C PHE A 74 -2.60 9.62 -24.52
N ALA A 75 -1.46 9.03 -24.14
CA ALA A 75 -1.39 7.87 -23.25
C ALA A 75 -1.86 8.19 -21.82
N PHE A 76 -1.56 9.40 -21.33
CA PHE A 76 -2.02 9.95 -20.05
C PHE A 76 -3.32 10.75 -20.18
N GLY A 77 -4.03 10.69 -21.31
CA GLY A 77 -5.22 11.51 -21.50
C GLY A 77 -6.28 11.29 -20.41
N LYS A 78 -7.13 12.30 -20.21
CA LYS A 78 -8.21 12.30 -19.19
C LYS A 78 -7.71 12.18 -17.74
N LEU A 79 -6.55 12.76 -17.41
CA LEU A 79 -6.04 12.83 -16.04
C LEU A 79 -7.05 13.40 -15.04
N GLY A 80 -7.84 14.41 -15.43
CA GLY A 80 -8.86 14.97 -14.53
C GLY A 80 -9.87 13.94 -14.03
N THR A 81 -10.32 13.04 -14.92
CA THR A 81 -11.21 11.92 -14.55
C THR A 81 -10.52 10.94 -13.61
N VAL A 82 -9.24 10.63 -13.86
CA VAL A 82 -8.42 9.78 -12.99
C VAL A 82 -8.26 10.39 -11.61
N THR A 83 -7.93 11.68 -11.52
CA THR A 83 -7.75 12.39 -10.25
C THR A 83 -9.04 12.40 -9.43
N TRP A 84 -10.18 12.70 -10.04
CA TRP A 84 -11.46 12.68 -9.33
C TRP A 84 -11.83 11.27 -8.85
N ALA A 85 -11.69 10.25 -9.71
CA ALA A 85 -11.94 8.86 -9.33
C ALA A 85 -11.00 8.42 -8.21
N TRP A 86 -9.74 8.84 -8.26
CA TRP A 86 -8.76 8.60 -7.21
C TRP A 86 -9.14 9.25 -5.88
N ILE A 87 -9.59 10.51 -5.88
CA ILE A 87 -10.06 11.20 -4.67
C ILE A 87 -11.21 10.42 -4.04
N ILE A 88 -12.15 9.90 -4.83
CA ILE A 88 -13.26 9.09 -4.31
C ILE A 88 -12.76 7.79 -3.67
N MET A 89 -11.87 7.06 -4.34
CA MET A 89 -11.26 5.85 -3.78
C MET A 89 -10.48 6.15 -2.49
N PHE A 90 -9.76 7.27 -2.46
CA PHE A 90 -8.99 7.71 -1.29
C PHE A 90 -9.89 8.05 -0.11
N VAL A 91 -10.94 8.87 -0.32
CA VAL A 91 -11.89 9.22 0.75
C VAL A 91 -12.63 7.98 1.26
N TYR A 92 -13.04 7.08 0.36
CA TYR A 92 -13.66 5.82 0.73
C TYR A 92 -12.73 4.98 1.62
N THR A 93 -11.47 4.78 1.19
CA THR A 93 -10.49 3.99 1.96
C THR A 93 -10.12 4.64 3.29
N LEU A 94 -10.17 5.96 3.40
CA LEU A 94 -9.90 6.67 4.64
C LEU A 94 -11.05 6.53 5.65
N CYS A 95 -12.28 6.75 5.20
CA CYS A 95 -13.44 6.83 6.08
C CYS A 95 -14.01 5.45 6.44
N VAL A 96 -14.33 4.63 5.43
CA VAL A 96 -15.15 3.42 5.64
C VAL A 96 -14.48 2.39 6.54
N PRO A 97 -13.20 2.00 6.32
CA PRO A 97 -12.51 1.05 7.18
C PRO A 97 -12.34 1.57 8.61
N TYR A 98 -12.02 2.86 8.76
CA TYR A 98 -11.83 3.48 10.07
C TYR A 98 -13.12 3.46 10.90
N TYR A 99 -14.22 3.99 10.34
CA TYR A 99 -15.50 4.02 11.05
C TYR A 99 -16.05 2.62 11.32
N THR A 100 -15.92 1.70 10.37
CA THR A 100 -16.38 0.31 10.55
C THR A 100 -15.66 -0.37 11.72
N LEU A 101 -14.35 -0.17 11.87
CA LEU A 101 -13.58 -0.74 12.97
C LEU A 101 -13.91 -0.10 14.32
N VAL A 102 -14.10 1.22 14.38
CA VAL A 102 -14.48 1.91 15.62
C VAL A 102 -15.86 1.46 16.08
N LEU A 103 -16.83 1.40 15.16
CA LEU A 103 -18.18 0.91 15.43
C LEU A 103 -18.16 -0.56 15.86
N TRP A 104 -17.45 -1.41 15.12
CA TRP A 104 -17.31 -2.82 15.46
C TRP A 104 -16.68 -3.02 16.84
N GLY A 105 -15.60 -2.30 17.16
CA GLY A 105 -14.94 -2.37 18.46
C GLY A 105 -15.83 -1.93 19.62
N SER A 106 -16.66 -0.89 19.42
CA SER A 106 -17.65 -0.45 20.42
C SER A 106 -18.76 -1.49 20.63
N LEU A 107 -19.31 -2.05 19.54
CA LEU A 107 -20.37 -3.06 19.63
C LEU A 107 -19.86 -4.41 20.17
N TYR A 108 -18.61 -4.76 19.88
CA TYR A 108 -18.01 -6.04 20.30
C TYR A 108 -18.01 -6.23 21.82
N HIS A 109 -17.89 -5.15 22.60
CA HIS A 109 -17.92 -5.20 24.06
C HIS A 109 -19.36 -5.25 24.63
N ASN A 110 -20.32 -4.63 23.93
CA ASN A 110 -21.70 -4.51 24.39
C ASN A 110 -22.58 -5.72 24.04
N PHE A 111 -22.24 -6.49 23.01
CA PHE A 111 -23.08 -7.59 22.52
C PHE A 111 -22.65 -8.98 23.03
N PRO A 112 -23.61 -9.84 23.44
CA PRO A 112 -23.30 -11.19 23.92
C PRO A 112 -22.91 -12.17 22.80
N SER A 113 -23.39 -11.98 21.56
CA SER A 113 -23.07 -12.82 20.40
C SER A 113 -21.88 -12.27 19.61
N LYS A 114 -20.67 -12.49 20.14
CA LYS A 114 -19.40 -11.96 19.58
C LYS A 114 -19.08 -12.50 18.19
N LEU A 115 -19.38 -13.79 17.95
CA LEU A 115 -19.03 -14.48 16.71
C LEU A 115 -19.93 -14.05 15.55
N GLY A 116 -21.26 -13.95 15.79
CA GLY A 116 -22.22 -13.51 14.79
C GLY A 116 -22.04 -12.05 14.38
N LEU A 117 -21.77 -11.16 15.35
CA LEU A 117 -21.46 -9.77 15.07
C LEU A 117 -20.19 -9.62 14.22
N SER A 118 -19.11 -10.33 14.58
CA SER A 118 -17.84 -10.28 13.84
C SER A 118 -17.96 -10.83 12.41
N LEU A 119 -18.69 -11.92 12.21
CA LEU A 119 -18.95 -12.47 10.88
C LEU A 119 -19.83 -11.53 10.06
N GLY A 120 -20.89 -10.97 10.65
CA GLY A 120 -21.81 -10.05 9.98
C GLY A 120 -21.12 -8.77 9.52
N THR A 121 -20.36 -8.11 10.41
CA THR A 121 -19.63 -6.89 10.05
C THR A 121 -18.50 -7.18 9.07
N GLY A 122 -17.82 -8.32 9.18
CA GLY A 122 -16.78 -8.73 8.22
C GLY A 122 -17.34 -8.98 6.82
N LEU A 123 -18.48 -9.67 6.71
CA LEU A 123 -19.16 -9.91 5.44
C LEU A 123 -19.69 -8.61 4.83
N LEU A 124 -20.31 -7.74 5.64
CA LEU A 124 -20.80 -6.44 5.19
C LEU A 124 -19.65 -5.57 4.68
N LEU A 125 -18.54 -5.52 5.42
CA LEU A 125 -17.34 -4.78 5.03
C LEU A 125 -16.75 -5.34 3.74
N SER A 126 -16.66 -6.66 3.60
CA SER A 126 -16.18 -7.32 2.37
C SER A 126 -17.08 -7.01 1.15
N ALA A 127 -18.40 -7.03 1.33
CA ALA A 127 -19.35 -6.68 0.28
C ALA A 127 -19.21 -5.21 -0.15
N ILE A 128 -19.14 -4.29 0.82
CA ILE A 128 -18.93 -2.85 0.56
C ILE A 128 -17.57 -2.61 -0.10
N GLN A 129 -16.51 -3.28 0.35
CA GLN A 129 -15.16 -3.23 -0.21
C GLN A 129 -15.16 -3.68 -1.68
N THR A 130 -15.82 -4.80 -1.98
CA THR A 130 -15.93 -5.34 -3.34
C THR A 130 -16.73 -4.42 -4.25
N CYS A 131 -17.80 -3.81 -3.75
CA CYS A 131 -18.61 -2.86 -4.51
C CYS A 131 -17.82 -1.58 -4.84
N VAL A 132 -17.22 -0.93 -3.85
CA VAL A 132 -16.63 0.41 -4.03
C VAL A 132 -15.19 0.37 -4.53
N LEU A 133 -14.36 -0.58 -4.11
CA LEU A 133 -13.00 -0.71 -4.65
C LEU A 133 -12.89 -1.73 -5.78
N GLY A 134 -13.86 -2.63 -5.95
CA GLY A 134 -13.88 -3.57 -7.07
C GLY A 134 -14.62 -3.02 -8.29
N LEU A 135 -15.93 -2.76 -8.14
CA LEU A 135 -16.79 -2.41 -9.27
C LEU A 135 -16.63 -0.97 -9.74
N PHE A 136 -16.51 0.00 -8.82
CA PHE A 136 -16.46 1.42 -9.18
C PHE A 136 -15.24 1.80 -10.05
N PRO A 137 -13.99 1.42 -9.72
CA PRO A 137 -12.84 1.79 -10.55
C PRO A 137 -12.89 1.14 -11.95
N VAL A 138 -13.39 -0.10 -12.02
CA VAL A 138 -13.62 -0.82 -13.28
C VAL A 138 -14.69 -0.12 -14.11
N TYR A 139 -15.80 0.29 -13.48
CA TYR A 139 -16.86 1.04 -14.14
C TYR A 139 -16.34 2.36 -14.71
N VAL A 140 -15.55 3.12 -13.94
CA VAL A 140 -14.94 4.38 -14.41
C VAL A 140 -14.02 4.14 -15.62
N VAL A 141 -13.19 3.09 -15.58
CA VAL A 141 -12.28 2.74 -16.67
C VAL A 141 -13.03 2.41 -17.96
N ILE A 142 -14.11 1.63 -17.87
CA ILE A 142 -14.90 1.19 -19.03
C ILE A 142 -15.77 2.32 -19.58
N HIS A 143 -16.51 3.01 -18.70
CA HIS A 143 -17.46 4.05 -19.11
C HIS A 143 -16.77 5.26 -19.73
N TYR A 144 -15.68 5.73 -19.11
CA TYR A 144 -14.96 6.90 -19.61
C TYR A 144 -13.93 6.59 -20.70
N GLN A 145 -13.77 5.31 -21.10
CA GLN A 145 -12.81 4.87 -22.12
C GLN A 145 -11.45 5.55 -21.94
N LEU A 146 -10.84 5.31 -20.78
CA LEU A 146 -9.56 5.89 -20.39
C LEU A 146 -8.43 5.41 -21.33
N PRO A 147 -7.43 6.23 -21.66
CA PRO A 147 -6.23 5.77 -22.37
C PRO A 147 -5.42 4.71 -21.59
N PRO A 148 -4.60 3.88 -22.25
CA PRO A 148 -4.00 2.69 -21.62
C PRO A 148 -3.14 3.00 -20.38
N ALA A 149 -2.33 4.07 -20.38
CA ALA A 149 -1.51 4.41 -19.22
C ALA A 149 -2.35 4.94 -18.04
N SER A 150 -3.37 5.74 -18.34
CA SER A 150 -4.31 6.24 -17.32
C SER A 150 -5.12 5.12 -16.65
N ARG A 151 -5.55 4.09 -17.41
CA ARG A 151 -6.17 2.87 -16.85
C ARG A 151 -5.24 2.17 -15.89
N PHE A 152 -3.98 2.01 -16.28
CA PHE A 152 -2.98 1.33 -15.47
C PHE A 152 -2.78 2.03 -14.13
N ILE A 153 -2.72 3.37 -14.10
CA ILE A 153 -2.65 4.15 -12.85
C ILE A 153 -3.83 3.84 -11.93
N VAL A 154 -5.06 3.89 -12.45
CA VAL A 154 -6.28 3.64 -11.63
C VAL A 154 -6.27 2.24 -11.03
N ILE A 155 -5.89 1.22 -11.81
CA ILE A 155 -5.83 -0.18 -11.34
C ILE A 155 -4.72 -0.38 -10.31
N LEU A 156 -3.54 0.20 -10.50
CA LEU A 156 -2.46 0.13 -9.50
C LEU A 156 -2.88 0.79 -8.19
N GLU A 157 -3.52 1.95 -8.27
CA GLU A 157 -4.03 2.67 -7.10
C GLU A 157 -5.15 1.90 -6.40
N GLN A 158 -6.05 1.28 -7.17
CA GLN A 158 -7.07 0.36 -6.65
C GLN A 158 -6.46 -0.80 -5.86
N ILE A 159 -5.45 -1.48 -6.42
CA ILE A 159 -4.77 -2.61 -5.75
C ILE A 159 -4.06 -2.12 -4.48
N ARG A 160 -3.37 -0.98 -4.54
CA ARG A 160 -2.70 -0.38 -3.40
C ARG A 160 -3.69 -0.12 -2.25
N PHE A 161 -4.84 0.48 -2.56
CA PHE A 161 -5.88 0.75 -1.57
C PHE A 161 -6.49 -0.52 -0.98
N LEU A 162 -6.77 -1.52 -1.82
CA LEU A 162 -7.30 -2.82 -1.39
C LEU A 162 -6.36 -3.48 -0.38
N MET A 163 -5.06 -3.55 -0.69
CA MET A 163 -4.05 -4.14 0.18
C MET A 163 -3.91 -3.37 1.50
N LYS A 164 -3.90 -2.03 1.46
CA LYS A 164 -3.78 -1.21 2.67
C LYS A 164 -4.97 -1.36 3.60
N THR A 165 -6.20 -1.35 3.07
CA THR A 165 -7.40 -1.59 3.87
C THR A 165 -7.39 -2.98 4.50
N TYR A 166 -7.03 -4.00 3.72
CA TYR A 166 -6.91 -5.37 4.24
C TYR A 166 -5.89 -5.48 5.37
N SER A 167 -4.68 -4.92 5.19
CA SER A 167 -3.67 -4.93 6.24
C SER A 167 -4.11 -4.18 7.49
N PHE A 168 -4.78 -3.03 7.34
CA PHE A 168 -5.26 -2.25 8.47
C PHE A 168 -6.26 -3.02 9.32
N ILE A 169 -7.27 -3.64 8.69
CA ILE A 169 -8.26 -4.47 9.38
C ILE A 169 -7.57 -5.67 10.06
N ARG A 170 -6.71 -6.38 9.33
CA ARG A 170 -6.02 -7.57 9.84
C ARG A 170 -5.17 -7.29 11.07
N GLU A 171 -4.42 -6.20 11.09
CA GLU A 171 -3.54 -5.85 12.21
C GLU A 171 -4.32 -5.25 13.39
N THR A 172 -5.43 -4.54 13.14
CA THR A 172 -6.21 -3.87 14.20
C THR A 172 -7.18 -4.82 14.91
N THR A 173 -7.81 -5.75 14.18
CA THR A 173 -8.78 -6.71 14.75
C THR A 173 -8.25 -7.52 15.95
N PRO A 174 -7.07 -8.17 15.91
CA PRO A 174 -6.55 -8.92 17.06
C PRO A 174 -6.17 -8.01 18.23
N VAL A 175 -5.77 -6.77 17.97
CA VAL A 175 -5.44 -5.78 19.01
C VAL A 175 -6.70 -5.38 19.78
N ILE A 176 -7.80 -5.11 19.08
CA ILE A 176 -9.11 -4.81 19.70
C ILE A 176 -9.63 -6.02 20.47
N MET A 177 -9.50 -7.23 19.91
CA MET A 177 -9.99 -8.46 20.55
C MET A 177 -9.21 -8.83 21.82
N LYS A 178 -7.90 -8.55 21.87
CA LYS A 178 -7.03 -8.82 23.03
C LYS A 178 -7.13 -7.75 24.12
N ASN A 179 -7.36 -6.50 23.74
CA ASN A 179 -7.50 -5.38 24.66
C ASN A 179 -8.96 -5.24 25.12
N THR A 180 -9.40 -6.13 26.02
CA THR A 180 -10.66 -5.92 26.74
C THR A 180 -10.54 -4.64 27.56
N PRO A 181 -11.48 -3.68 27.45
CA PRO A 181 -11.48 -2.49 28.31
C PRO A 181 -11.49 -2.95 29.77
N LYS A 182 -10.48 -2.53 30.55
CA LYS A 182 -10.57 -2.57 32.01
C LYS A 182 -11.47 -1.42 32.45
N GLU A 183 -12.25 -1.62 33.50
CA GLU A 183 -13.15 -0.58 34.03
C GLU A 183 -12.39 0.75 34.20
N GLY A 184 -12.77 1.76 33.41
CA GLY A 184 -12.19 3.11 33.46
C GLY A 184 -11.14 3.48 32.41
N GLU A 185 -10.65 2.56 31.57
CA GLU A 185 -9.69 2.89 30.49
C GLU A 185 -10.37 3.00 29.11
N SER A 186 -10.09 4.09 28.39
CA SER A 186 -10.56 4.28 27.01
C SER A 186 -9.99 3.17 26.10
N PRO A 187 -10.78 2.53 25.23
CA PRO A 187 -10.27 1.48 24.35
C PRO A 187 -9.16 2.06 23.44
N ARG A 188 -8.04 1.34 23.32
CA ARG A 188 -6.93 1.73 22.44
C ARG A 188 -7.35 1.54 20.98
N PHE A 189 -7.88 2.58 20.38
CA PHE A 189 -8.16 2.64 18.95
C PHE A 189 -6.98 3.26 18.19
N PRO A 190 -6.72 2.83 16.95
CA PRO A 190 -5.73 3.47 16.11
C PRO A 190 -6.11 4.95 15.90
N THR A 191 -5.13 5.84 16.03
CA THR A 191 -5.34 7.27 15.79
C THR A 191 -5.54 7.52 14.29
N PHE A 192 -6.54 8.35 13.94
CA PHE A 192 -6.82 8.71 12.54
C PHE A 192 -5.58 9.26 11.81
N SER A 193 -4.77 10.07 12.49
CA SER A 193 -3.52 10.61 11.94
C SER A 193 -2.51 9.53 11.56
N SER A 194 -2.38 8.46 12.36
CA SER A 194 -1.49 7.33 12.05
C SER A 194 -2.01 6.53 10.86
N TYR A 195 -3.33 6.39 10.73
CA TYR A 195 -3.95 5.73 9.58
C TYR A 195 -3.78 6.53 8.28
N LEU A 196 -3.98 7.85 8.34
CA LEU A 196 -3.72 8.75 7.21
C LEU A 196 -2.24 8.71 6.80
N TYR A 197 -1.32 8.73 7.77
CA TYR A 197 0.10 8.59 7.50
C TYR A 197 0.43 7.24 6.82
N PHE A 198 -0.16 6.15 7.29
CA PHE A 198 -0.02 4.83 6.68
C PHE A 198 -0.50 4.80 5.22
N LEU A 199 -1.57 5.53 4.89
CA LEU A 199 -2.13 5.57 3.55
C LEU A 199 -1.16 6.18 2.51
N PHE A 200 -0.27 7.08 2.93
CA PHE A 200 0.80 7.63 2.09
C PHE A 200 2.15 6.90 2.22
N CYS A 201 2.37 6.14 3.30
CA CYS A 201 3.61 5.42 3.51
C CYS A 201 3.87 4.38 2.39
N PRO A 202 5.13 4.22 1.90
CA PRO A 202 5.50 3.20 0.93
C PRO A 202 5.61 1.80 1.58
N THR A 203 4.65 1.45 2.44
CA THR A 203 4.55 0.15 3.11
C THR A 203 3.13 -0.36 3.02
N LEU A 204 2.97 -1.68 2.89
CA LEU A 204 1.67 -2.35 2.86
C LEU A 204 1.22 -2.86 4.23
N ILE A 205 2.11 -2.89 5.23
CA ILE A 205 1.83 -3.41 6.57
C ILE A 205 1.54 -2.24 7.50
N TYR A 206 0.35 -2.19 8.09
CA TYR A 206 -0.04 -1.19 9.08
C TYR A 206 0.74 -1.35 10.41
N ARG A 207 1.23 -0.23 10.96
CA ARG A 207 1.82 -0.12 12.30
C ARG A 207 1.43 1.22 12.91
N GLU A 208 1.22 1.26 14.22
CA GLU A 208 0.88 2.51 14.92
C GLU A 208 2.03 3.54 14.90
N SER A 209 3.27 3.06 14.92
CA SER A 209 4.48 3.87 14.78
C SER A 209 5.43 3.27 13.76
N TYR A 210 5.89 4.12 12.84
CA TYR A 210 6.94 3.78 11.89
C TYR A 210 8.26 4.44 12.30
N PRO A 211 9.40 3.76 12.10
CA PRO A 211 10.70 4.40 12.29
C PRO A 211 10.82 5.59 11.33
N ARG A 212 11.16 6.76 11.88
CA ARG A 212 11.41 8.00 11.13
C ARG A 212 12.90 8.19 10.93
#